data_AF-A0A8J4Y6C1-F1
#
_entry.id   AF-A0A8J4Y6C1-F1
#
_cell.length_a   1.000
_cell.length_b   1.000
_cell.length_c   1.000
_cell.angle_alpha   90.00
_cell.angle_beta   90.00
_cell.angle_gamma   90.00
#
_symmetry.space_group_name_H-M   'P 1'
#
loop_
_entity.id
_entity.type
_entity.pdbx_description
1 polymer ?
#
loop_
_entity_poly.entity_id
_entity_poly.type
_entity_poly.pdbx_seq_one_letter_code
_entity_poly.pdbx_strand_id
1 'polypeptide(L)'
;MELFRSHCYSIYCNSLWSRYKVATMNHLKVCHNNILKRLLGLPRWCSSSLAFARNGVNNLDVIRRHSVFSLRSRVGLSTNSIITSVRRSSAYVCGPIQQRWLGLLFVQKVAIGGRTNTFKRETLLAAKECIGERPRSRCGFVSTETLGNIEESRAARLAGNQDQHRALSRRTRTLLGRDKERYVRSLAEDVEGHLNVNDLRPAYRALKKLRSKSPSRASAIRAADGLLVSDMDGQMFRWVEYFGQLFTVDPPIEQLHTI
;
A
#
# COMPACT_ATOMS: atom_id res chain seq x y z
N MET A 1 -3.15 -30.06 -5.36
CA MET A 1 -2.74 -29.08 -4.31
C MET A 1 -1.44 -29.44 -3.60
N GLU A 2 -1.03 -30.71 -3.56
CA GLU A 2 0.21 -31.13 -2.91
C GLU A 2 1.47 -30.51 -3.53
N LEU A 3 1.51 -30.35 -4.86
CA LEU A 3 2.59 -29.65 -5.56
C LEU A 3 2.82 -28.23 -5.04
N PHE A 4 1.74 -27.47 -4.83
CA PHE A 4 1.84 -26.13 -4.26
C PHE A 4 2.37 -26.17 -2.83
N ARG A 5 1.94 -27.13 -2.02
CA ARG A 5 2.43 -27.28 -0.65
C ARG A 5 3.91 -27.65 -0.63
N SER A 6 4.36 -28.59 -1.45
CA SER A 6 5.77 -29.03 -1.48
C SER A 6 6.73 -27.92 -1.90
N HIS A 7 6.35 -27.09 -2.89
CA HIS A 7 7.22 -26.05 -3.43
C HIS A 7 7.06 -24.69 -2.75
N CYS A 8 5.83 -24.31 -2.38
CA CYS A 8 5.55 -22.97 -1.87
C CYS A 8 5.47 -22.88 -0.34
N TYR A 9 5.51 -24.01 0.39
CA TYR A 9 5.59 -23.99 1.88
C TYR A 9 7.01 -24.19 2.39
N SER A 10 7.88 -24.82 1.60
CA SER A 10 9.29 -25.11 1.91
C SER A 10 10.20 -23.88 1.77
N ILE A 11 9.70 -22.70 2.16
CA ILE A 11 10.47 -21.46 2.06
C ILE A 11 11.60 -21.51 3.09
N TYR A 12 12.82 -21.64 2.59
CA TYR A 12 14.02 -21.83 3.36
C TYR A 12 14.19 -20.76 4.45
N CYS A 13 14.40 -21.22 5.68
CA CYS A 13 14.67 -20.39 6.85
C CYS A 13 13.71 -19.20 7.05
N ASN A 14 12.45 -19.31 6.62
CA ASN A 14 11.51 -18.20 6.69
C ASN A 14 11.21 -17.72 8.14
N SER A 15 11.47 -18.59 9.12
CA SER A 15 11.42 -18.28 10.55
C SER A 15 12.56 -17.38 11.00
N LEU A 16 13.69 -17.32 10.29
CA LEU A 16 14.85 -16.50 10.66
C LEU A 16 14.85 -15.10 10.03
N TRP A 17 13.85 -14.80 9.20
CA TRP A 17 13.75 -13.52 8.50
C TRP A 17 13.39 -12.38 9.46
N SER A 18 14.41 -11.62 9.87
CA SER A 18 14.28 -10.49 10.79
C SER A 18 14.51 -9.13 10.13
N ARG A 19 15.39 -9.07 9.13
CA ARG A 19 15.75 -7.85 8.38
C ARG A 19 15.32 -7.98 6.92
N TYR A 20 14.27 -7.26 6.54
CA TYR A 20 13.84 -7.15 5.15
C TYR A 20 13.03 -5.88 4.93
N LYS A 21 13.02 -5.39 3.68
CA LYS A 21 12.14 -4.29 3.27
C LYS A 21 10.70 -4.77 3.19
N VAL A 22 9.76 -3.97 3.71
CA VAL A 22 8.32 -4.29 3.65
C VAL A 22 7.85 -4.48 2.21
N ALA A 23 8.37 -3.69 1.28
CA ALA A 23 8.10 -3.82 -0.16
C ALA A 23 8.47 -5.21 -0.71
N THR A 24 9.65 -5.75 -0.35
CA THR A 24 10.10 -7.08 -0.76
C THR A 24 9.19 -8.18 -0.22
N MET A 25 8.76 -8.06 1.05
CA MET A 25 7.82 -9.01 1.65
C MET A 25 6.44 -8.96 0.98
N ASN A 26 5.94 -7.77 0.64
CA ASN A 26 4.68 -7.62 -0.08
C ASN A 26 4.78 -8.19 -1.50
N HIS A 27 5.91 -7.98 -2.18
CA HIS A 27 6.17 -8.59 -3.48
C HIS A 27 6.11 -10.12 -3.39
N LEU A 28 6.78 -10.72 -2.41
CA LEU A 28 6.75 -12.16 -2.17
C LEU A 28 5.32 -12.68 -1.90
N LYS A 29 4.53 -11.96 -1.09
CA LYS A 29 3.11 -12.29 -0.87
C LYS A 29 2.32 -12.30 -2.17
N VAL A 30 2.50 -11.28 -3.00
CA VAL A 30 1.82 -11.17 -4.30
C VAL A 30 2.25 -12.29 -5.23
N CYS A 31 3.54 -12.61 -5.31
CA CYS A 31 4.06 -13.76 -6.06
C CYS A 31 3.42 -15.07 -5.59
N HIS A 32 3.43 -15.35 -4.29
CA HIS A 32 2.83 -16.56 -3.71
C HIS A 32 1.34 -16.67 -4.03
N ASN A 33 0.59 -15.55 -3.93
CA ASN A 33 -0.82 -15.52 -4.31
C ASN A 33 -1.02 -15.77 -5.80
N ASN A 34 -0.19 -15.18 -6.66
CA ASN A 34 -0.28 -15.34 -8.11
C ASN A 34 0.07 -16.76 -8.55
N ILE A 35 1.04 -17.41 -7.92
CA ILE A 35 1.41 -18.81 -8.20
C ILE A 35 0.19 -19.71 -7.95
N LEU A 36 -0.48 -19.56 -6.79
CA LEU A 36 -1.70 -20.34 -6.52
C LEU A 36 -2.77 -20.11 -7.59
N LYS A 37 -3.00 -18.85 -7.98
CA LYS A 37 -4.02 -18.53 -9.00
C LYS A 37 -3.66 -19.14 -10.36
N ARG A 38 -2.39 -19.07 -10.77
CA ARG A 38 -1.91 -19.64 -12.03
C ARG A 38 -2.08 -21.15 -12.04
N LEU A 39 -1.69 -21.84 -10.97
CA LEU A 39 -1.85 -23.29 -10.83
C LEU A 39 -3.31 -23.76 -10.87
N LEU A 40 -4.25 -22.87 -10.51
CA LEU A 40 -5.68 -23.16 -10.51
C LEU A 40 -6.42 -22.58 -11.73
N GLY A 41 -5.72 -21.98 -12.69
CA GLY A 41 -6.33 -21.31 -13.84
C GLY A 41 -7.26 -20.14 -13.49
N LEU A 42 -7.08 -19.52 -12.32
CA LEU A 42 -7.99 -18.49 -11.82
C LEU A 42 -7.68 -17.11 -12.45
N PRO A 43 -8.73 -16.32 -12.78
CA PRO A 43 -8.54 -14.96 -13.27
C PRO A 43 -7.81 -14.07 -12.26
N ARG A 44 -7.02 -13.11 -12.76
CA ARG A 44 -6.18 -12.23 -11.93
C ARG A 44 -6.99 -11.42 -10.90
N TRP A 45 -8.19 -10.97 -11.28
CA TRP A 45 -9.11 -10.20 -10.44
C TRP A 45 -9.83 -11.03 -9.37
N CYS A 46 -9.74 -12.37 -9.42
CA CYS A 46 -10.32 -13.22 -8.40
C CYS A 46 -9.64 -12.97 -7.04
N SER A 47 -10.43 -13.01 -5.96
CA SER A 47 -9.93 -12.81 -4.61
C SER A 47 -8.94 -13.91 -4.22
N SER A 48 -7.70 -13.51 -3.89
CA SER A 48 -6.66 -14.45 -3.45
C SER A 48 -7.08 -15.16 -2.17
N SER A 49 -7.61 -14.44 -1.18
CA SER A 49 -8.01 -15.02 0.10
C SER A 49 -9.11 -16.07 -0.07
N LEU A 50 -10.07 -15.82 -0.96
CA LEU A 50 -11.12 -16.78 -1.30
C LEU A 50 -10.54 -18.03 -1.98
N ALA A 51 -9.55 -17.86 -2.87
CA ALA A 51 -8.86 -18.98 -3.51
C ALA A 51 -8.12 -19.87 -2.50
N PHE A 52 -7.41 -19.28 -1.53
CA PHE A 52 -6.76 -20.04 -0.44
C PHE A 52 -7.78 -20.79 0.43
N ALA A 53 -8.90 -20.13 0.79
CA ALA A 53 -9.93 -20.72 1.63
C ALA A 53 -10.65 -21.89 0.94
N ARG A 54 -11.11 -21.70 -0.30
CA ARG A 54 -11.82 -22.74 -1.08
C ARG A 54 -10.99 -23.98 -1.31
N ASN A 55 -9.67 -23.83 -1.44
CA ASN A 55 -8.77 -24.94 -1.71
C ASN A 55 -8.11 -25.51 -0.45
N GLY A 56 -8.44 -25.00 0.76
CA GLY A 56 -7.87 -25.50 2.02
C GLY A 56 -6.34 -25.34 2.08
N VAL A 57 -5.81 -24.22 1.61
CA VAL A 57 -4.37 -23.94 1.58
C VAL A 57 -4.07 -22.67 2.38
N ASN A 58 -3.06 -22.75 3.25
CA ASN A 58 -2.51 -21.63 3.99
C ASN A 58 -1.83 -20.62 3.06
N ASN A 59 -2.08 -19.34 3.33
CA ASN A 59 -1.35 -18.24 2.71
C ASN A 59 0.04 -18.06 3.33
N LEU A 60 0.88 -17.24 2.69
CA LEU A 60 2.25 -16.97 3.14
C LEU A 60 2.35 -16.50 4.60
N ASP A 61 1.40 -15.70 5.07
CA ASP A 61 1.41 -15.21 6.45
C ASP A 61 1.13 -16.31 7.47
N VAL A 62 0.29 -17.29 7.11
CA VAL A 62 0.00 -18.45 7.97
C VAL A 62 1.20 -19.41 7.96
N ILE A 63 1.79 -19.68 6.78
CA ILE A 63 2.99 -20.53 6.65
C ILE A 63 4.12 -19.99 7.54
N ARG A 64 4.40 -18.69 7.43
CA ARG A 64 5.45 -18.04 8.22
C ARG A 64 5.18 -18.09 9.72
N ARG A 65 3.93 -17.86 10.14
CA ARG A 65 3.53 -17.98 11.55
C ARG A 65 3.79 -19.40 12.07
N HIS A 66 3.42 -20.42 11.30
CA HIS A 66 3.64 -21.81 11.67
C HIS A 66 5.13 -22.14 11.80
N SER A 67 5.96 -21.76 10.83
CA SER A 67 7.42 -21.97 10.89
C SER A 67 8.09 -21.26 12.07
N VAL A 68 7.67 -20.02 12.36
CA VAL A 68 8.17 -19.26 13.52
C VAL A 68 7.75 -19.93 14.83
N PHE A 69 6.48 -20.32 14.97
CA PHE A 69 5.98 -20.98 16.17
C PHE A 69 6.73 -22.30 16.42
N SER A 70 6.84 -23.14 15.39
CA SER A 70 7.55 -24.43 15.47
C SER A 70 8.99 -24.25 15.91
N LEU A 71 9.75 -23.34 15.27
CA LEU A 71 11.14 -23.09 15.65
C LEU A 71 11.24 -22.53 17.08
N ARG A 72 10.42 -21.54 17.44
CA ARG A 72 10.43 -20.92 18.76
C ARG A 72 10.11 -21.94 19.86
N SER A 73 9.13 -22.82 19.64
CA SER A 73 8.78 -23.87 20.59
C SER A 73 9.92 -24.88 20.75
N ARG A 74 10.57 -25.30 19.66
CA ARG A 74 11.77 -26.18 19.74
C ARG A 74 12.93 -25.52 20.48
N VAL A 75 13.19 -24.24 20.22
CA VAL A 75 14.23 -23.47 20.92
C VAL A 75 13.89 -23.30 22.41
N GLY A 76 12.60 -23.13 22.74
CA GLY A 76 12.13 -23.01 24.12
C GLY A 76 12.21 -24.30 24.93
N LEU A 77 11.97 -25.45 24.28
CA LEU A 77 12.00 -26.78 24.88
C LEU A 77 13.37 -27.48 24.81
N SER A 78 14.35 -26.89 24.10
CA SER A 78 15.66 -27.51 23.93
C SER A 78 16.45 -27.51 25.23
N THR A 79 16.99 -28.68 25.59
CA THR A 79 17.91 -28.89 26.71
C THR A 79 19.37 -28.63 26.34
N ASN A 80 19.67 -28.34 25.07
CA ASN A 80 21.03 -28.13 24.60
C ASN A 80 21.67 -26.89 25.27
N SER A 81 22.88 -27.05 25.81
CA SER A 81 23.61 -26.00 26.55
C SER A 81 23.92 -24.75 25.71
N ILE A 82 24.17 -24.92 24.40
CA ILE A 82 24.42 -23.81 23.48
C ILE A 82 23.13 -23.04 23.24
N ILE A 83 22.03 -23.75 22.92
CA ILE A 83 20.73 -23.12 22.65
C ILE A 83 20.20 -22.42 23.90
N THR A 84 20.38 -23.01 25.09
CA THR A 84 19.98 -22.38 26.35
C THR A 84 20.82 -21.14 26.68
N SER A 85 22.11 -21.16 26.37
CA SER A 85 22.99 -19.99 26.49
C SER A 85 22.59 -18.86 25.53
N VAL A 86 22.34 -19.20 24.25
CA VAL A 86 21.83 -18.24 23.25
C VAL A 86 20.47 -17.69 23.67
N ARG A 87 19.55 -18.53 24.16
CA ARG A 87 18.23 -18.13 24.63
C ARG A 87 18.30 -17.15 25.80
N ARG A 88 19.25 -17.35 26.72
CA ARG A 88 19.49 -16.47 27.88
C ARG A 88 20.24 -15.19 27.51
N SER A 89 20.89 -15.14 26.34
CA SER A 89 21.60 -13.95 25.89
C SER A 89 20.64 -12.78 25.65
N SER A 90 21.12 -11.57 25.96
CA SER A 90 20.39 -10.32 25.66
C SER A 90 20.13 -10.15 24.16
N ALA A 91 21.01 -10.70 23.31
CA ALA A 91 20.86 -10.69 21.86
C ALA A 91 19.63 -11.48 21.38
N TYR A 92 19.23 -12.55 22.08
CA TYR A 92 18.01 -13.30 21.76
C TYR A 92 16.76 -12.59 22.30
N VAL A 93 16.80 -12.10 23.54
CA VAL A 93 15.63 -11.47 24.19
C VAL A 93 15.27 -10.13 23.55
N CYS A 94 16.27 -9.28 23.29
CA CYS A 94 16.08 -7.93 22.74
C CYS A 94 16.30 -7.88 21.21
N GLY A 95 16.61 -9.01 20.58
CA GLY A 95 17.00 -9.08 19.19
C GLY A 95 15.87 -8.70 18.21
N PRO A 96 16.21 -8.21 17.01
CA PRO A 96 15.24 -7.92 15.94
C PRO A 96 14.40 -9.14 15.55
N ILE A 97 14.96 -10.35 15.68
CA ILE A 97 14.28 -11.61 15.37
C ILE A 97 13.14 -11.88 16.35
N GLN A 98 13.36 -11.67 17.65
CA GLN A 98 12.35 -11.89 18.69
C GLN A 98 11.22 -10.87 18.58
N GLN A 99 11.54 -9.60 18.33
CA GLN A 99 10.53 -8.57 18.04
C GLN A 99 9.68 -8.96 16.83
N ARG A 100 10.29 -9.51 15.78
CA ARG A 100 9.58 -9.94 14.58
C ARG A 100 8.71 -11.17 14.83
N TRP A 101 9.18 -12.12 15.62
CA TRP A 101 8.42 -13.31 16.02
C TRP A 101 7.19 -12.92 16.84
N LEU A 102 7.36 -12.02 17.81
CA LEU A 102 6.26 -11.52 18.61
C LEU A 102 5.20 -10.83 17.73
N GLY A 103 5.62 -9.97 16.80
CA GLY A 103 4.70 -9.30 15.88
C GLY A 103 4.01 -10.21 14.86
N LEU A 104 4.55 -11.41 14.61
CA LEU A 104 3.90 -12.41 13.74
C LEU A 104 2.96 -13.33 14.53
N LEU A 105 3.38 -13.80 15.71
CA LEU A 105 2.63 -14.79 16.50
C LEU A 105 1.51 -14.16 17.30
N PHE A 106 1.80 -13.04 17.95
CA PHE A 106 0.82 -12.31 18.73
C PHE A 106 0.34 -11.18 17.83
N VAL A 107 -0.90 -11.30 17.34
CA VAL A 107 -1.63 -10.17 16.74
C VAL A 107 -1.98 -9.19 17.85
N GLN A 108 -0.96 -8.67 18.52
CA GLN A 108 -1.10 -7.46 19.26
C GLN A 108 -0.87 -6.35 18.25
N LYS A 109 -1.97 -5.71 17.87
CA LYS A 109 -2.01 -4.25 17.74
C LYS A 109 -1.60 -3.60 19.09
N VAL A 110 -0.54 -4.05 19.75
CA VAL A 110 0.12 -3.23 20.75
C VAL A 110 0.77 -2.17 19.91
N ALA A 111 0.28 -0.96 20.11
CA ALA A 111 0.84 0.25 19.58
C ALA A 111 2.34 0.30 19.95
N ILE A 112 3.19 -0.24 19.08
CA ILE A 112 4.60 0.20 18.95
C ILE A 112 4.61 1.68 18.49
N GLY A 113 3.44 2.23 18.16
CA GLY A 113 3.19 3.66 18.11
C GLY A 113 3.02 4.34 19.47
N GLY A 114 3.06 3.69 20.62
CA GLY A 114 2.89 4.37 21.92
C GLY A 114 3.94 5.48 22.10
N ARG A 115 5.23 5.12 22.11
CA ARG A 115 6.32 6.09 22.31
C ARG A 115 6.46 7.09 21.15
N THR A 116 6.29 6.65 19.90
CA THR A 116 6.38 7.54 18.73
C THR A 116 5.15 8.46 18.58
N ASN A 117 3.95 8.02 18.99
CA ASN A 117 2.77 8.88 19.01
C ASN A 117 2.81 9.84 20.20
N THR A 118 3.37 9.43 21.34
CA THR A 118 3.61 10.33 22.47
C THR A 118 4.58 11.44 22.09
N PHE A 119 5.73 11.11 21.49
CA PHE A 119 6.69 12.11 21.01
C PHE A 119 6.08 13.03 19.94
N LYS A 120 5.38 12.48 18.94
CA LYS A 120 4.69 13.29 17.92
C LYS A 120 3.63 14.20 18.54
N ARG A 121 2.89 13.72 19.54
CA ARG A 121 1.87 14.51 20.23
C ARG A 121 2.51 15.65 21.03
N GLU A 122 3.53 15.35 21.83
CA GLU A 122 4.23 16.33 22.68
C GLU A 122 4.94 17.39 21.84
N THR A 123 5.63 16.99 20.77
CA THR A 123 6.25 17.94 19.84
C THR A 123 5.22 18.80 19.11
N LEU A 124 4.07 18.25 18.71
CA LEU A 124 2.98 19.04 18.11
C LEU A 124 2.33 19.99 19.12
N LEU A 125 2.22 19.60 20.40
CA LEU A 125 1.71 20.47 21.47
C LEU A 125 2.67 21.63 21.74
N ALA A 126 3.96 21.35 21.92
CA ALA A 126 4.99 22.37 22.10
C ALA A 126 5.08 23.30 20.88
N ALA A 127 5.05 22.75 19.67
CA ALA A 127 5.04 23.55 18.44
C ALA A 127 3.79 24.43 18.34
N LYS A 128 2.61 23.93 18.75
CA LYS A 128 1.37 24.71 18.79
C LYS A 128 1.45 25.86 19.80
N GLU A 129 2.11 25.64 20.94
CA GLU A 129 2.31 26.67 21.97
C GLU A 129 3.29 27.76 21.50
N CYS A 130 4.40 27.38 20.86
CA CYS A 130 5.40 28.35 20.41
C CYS A 130 5.01 29.10 19.12
N ILE A 131 4.34 28.43 18.16
CA ILE A 131 4.10 28.97 16.80
C ILE A 131 2.63 29.38 16.60
N GLY A 132 1.71 28.93 17.46
CA GLY A 132 0.27 29.13 17.31
C GLY A 132 -0.38 28.23 16.26
N GLU A 133 -1.71 28.24 16.17
CA GLU A 133 -2.44 27.53 15.12
C GLU A 133 -2.38 28.31 13.80
N ARG A 134 -1.66 27.78 12.81
CA ARG A 134 -1.80 28.26 11.43
C ARG A 134 -3.09 27.69 10.85
N PRO A 135 -4.05 28.52 10.41
CA PRO A 135 -5.21 28.02 9.71
C PRO A 135 -4.73 27.31 8.45
N ARG A 136 -5.14 26.04 8.28
CA ARG A 136 -4.90 25.37 7.00
C ARG A 136 -5.64 26.18 5.94
N SER A 137 -4.94 26.57 4.87
CA SER A 137 -5.59 27.13 3.70
C SER A 137 -6.62 26.11 3.21
N ARG A 138 -7.89 26.38 3.49
CA ARG A 138 -8.98 25.54 3.00
C ARG A 138 -8.96 25.68 1.48
N CYS A 139 -8.99 24.55 0.80
CA CYS A 139 -9.28 24.57 -0.63
C CYS A 139 -10.69 25.13 -0.77
N GLY A 140 -10.80 26.39 -1.19
CA GLY A 140 -12.01 27.21 -1.03
C GLY A 140 -13.24 26.73 -1.80
N PHE A 141 -13.13 25.65 -2.59
CA PHE A 141 -14.25 25.11 -3.35
C PHE A 141 -15.16 24.20 -2.52
N VAL A 142 -14.69 23.66 -1.40
CA VAL A 142 -15.46 22.69 -0.60
C VAL A 142 -16.46 23.42 0.30
N SER A 143 -17.75 23.12 0.15
CA SER A 143 -18.82 23.73 0.94
C SER A 143 -18.82 23.26 2.40
N THR A 144 -19.45 24.05 3.27
CA THR A 144 -19.66 23.71 4.69
C THR A 144 -20.49 22.44 4.86
N GLU A 145 -21.49 22.21 3.99
CA GLU A 145 -22.28 20.98 3.94
C GLU A 145 -21.40 19.74 3.72
N THR A 146 -20.50 19.80 2.72
CA THR A 146 -19.59 18.70 2.41
C THR A 146 -18.61 18.43 3.54
N LEU A 147 -18.13 19.48 4.22
CA LEU A 147 -17.28 19.34 5.39
C LEU A 147 -18.01 18.65 6.56
N GLY A 148 -19.25 19.03 6.83
CA GLY A 148 -20.09 18.38 7.85
C GLY A 148 -20.27 16.88 7.56
N ASN A 149 -20.57 16.52 6.31
CA ASN A 149 -20.71 15.11 5.91
C ASN A 149 -19.39 14.31 6.04
N ILE A 150 -18.24 14.95 5.78
CA ILE A 150 -16.92 14.33 6.02
C ILE A 150 -16.69 14.08 7.51
N GLU A 151 -17.08 15.02 8.37
CA GLU A 151 -16.97 14.90 9.82
C GLU A 151 -17.89 13.81 10.37
N GLU A 152 -19.14 13.76 9.92
CA GLU A 152 -20.11 12.70 10.24
C GLU A 152 -19.62 11.33 9.77
N SER A 153 -19.10 11.23 8.55
CA SER A 153 -18.52 9.98 8.03
C SER A 153 -17.32 9.52 8.86
N ARG A 154 -16.52 10.46 9.37
CA ARG A 154 -15.41 10.18 10.28
C ARG A 154 -15.91 9.70 11.64
N ALA A 155 -16.95 10.31 12.19
CA ALA A 155 -17.57 9.92 13.45
C ALA A 155 -18.18 8.51 13.36
N ALA A 156 -18.94 8.22 12.31
CA ALA A 156 -19.52 6.89 12.06
C ALA A 156 -18.45 5.79 11.95
N ARG A 157 -17.31 6.10 11.31
CA ARG A 157 -16.16 5.19 11.25
C ARG A 157 -15.52 4.93 12.62
N LEU A 158 -15.45 5.94 13.49
CA LEU A 158 -14.92 5.80 14.85
C LEU A 158 -15.89 5.06 15.77
N ALA A 159 -17.20 5.24 15.58
CA ALA A 159 -18.25 4.55 16.30
C ALA A 159 -18.41 3.07 15.89
N GLY A 160 -17.84 2.65 14.75
CA GLY A 160 -17.92 1.28 14.25
C GLY A 160 -19.14 0.97 13.36
N ASN A 161 -19.99 1.97 13.08
CA ASN A 161 -21.18 1.83 12.24
C ASN A 161 -20.80 1.77 10.75
N GLN A 162 -20.57 0.56 10.22
CA GLN A 162 -20.07 0.37 8.86
C GLN A 162 -21.06 0.85 7.79
N ASP A 163 -22.35 0.60 7.94
CA ASP A 163 -23.35 0.93 6.92
C ASP A 163 -23.58 2.44 6.80
N GLN A 164 -23.65 3.12 7.94
CA GLN A 164 -23.71 4.58 8.00
C GLN A 164 -22.45 5.21 7.40
N HIS A 165 -21.26 4.69 7.70
CA HIS A 165 -20.01 5.16 7.08
C HIS A 165 -20.01 4.95 5.56
N ARG A 166 -20.50 3.81 5.06
CA ARG A 166 -20.60 3.54 3.61
C ARG A 166 -21.56 4.51 2.93
N ALA A 167 -22.74 4.76 3.50
CA ALA A 167 -23.73 5.70 2.98
C ALA A 167 -23.19 7.13 2.93
N LEU A 168 -22.64 7.62 4.05
CA LEU A 168 -22.06 8.97 4.15
C LEU A 168 -20.85 9.13 3.21
N SER A 169 -20.03 8.09 3.06
CA SER A 169 -18.90 8.12 2.11
C SER A 169 -19.35 8.22 0.66
N ARG A 170 -20.43 7.54 0.27
CA ARG A 170 -21.03 7.69 -1.07
C ARG A 170 -21.56 9.11 -1.26
N ARG A 171 -22.33 9.62 -0.30
CA ARG A 171 -22.86 10.99 -0.32
C ARG A 171 -21.75 12.03 -0.41
N THR A 172 -20.65 11.85 0.34
CA THR A 172 -19.48 12.73 0.31
C THR A 172 -18.87 12.82 -1.08
N ARG A 173 -18.76 11.70 -1.81
CA ARG A 173 -18.23 11.71 -3.19
C ARG A 173 -19.12 12.51 -4.13
N THR A 174 -20.43 12.35 -4.02
CA THR A 174 -21.40 13.12 -4.82
C THR A 174 -21.32 14.62 -4.52
N LEU A 175 -21.29 14.98 -3.23
CA LEU A 175 -21.17 16.39 -2.81
C LEU A 175 -19.85 17.02 -3.27
N LEU A 176 -18.73 16.30 -3.16
CA LEU A 176 -17.43 16.76 -3.65
C LEU A 176 -17.43 16.96 -5.18
N GLY A 177 -18.11 16.09 -5.91
CA GLY A 177 -18.32 16.25 -7.35
C GLY A 177 -19.07 17.54 -7.68
N ARG A 178 -20.22 17.75 -7.03
CA ARG A 178 -21.06 18.94 -7.18
C ARG A 178 -20.32 20.24 -6.83
N ASP A 179 -19.61 20.25 -5.71
CA ASP A 179 -18.85 21.41 -5.24
C ASP A 179 -17.69 21.75 -6.19
N LYS A 180 -17.02 20.73 -6.73
CA LYS A 180 -15.98 20.91 -7.75
C LYS A 180 -16.56 21.49 -9.04
N GLU A 181 -17.70 20.97 -9.50
CA GLU A 181 -18.36 21.46 -10.70
C GLU A 181 -18.79 22.93 -10.55
N ARG A 182 -19.38 23.29 -9.40
CA ARG A 182 -19.75 24.67 -9.08
C ARG A 182 -18.54 25.61 -9.14
N TYR A 183 -17.42 25.19 -8.58
CA TYR A 183 -16.18 25.98 -8.60
C TYR A 183 -15.57 26.13 -9.98
N VAL A 184 -15.60 25.08 -10.80
CA VAL A 184 -15.13 25.17 -12.19
C VAL A 184 -16.03 26.10 -12.99
N ARG A 185 -17.35 26.03 -12.79
CA ARG A 185 -18.33 26.91 -13.42
C ARG A 185 -18.10 28.37 -13.05
N SER A 186 -17.98 28.70 -11.75
CA SER A 186 -17.73 30.08 -11.31
C SER A 186 -16.41 30.63 -11.88
N LEU A 187 -15.38 29.79 -11.96
CA LEU A 187 -14.09 30.20 -12.51
C LEU A 187 -14.16 30.44 -14.03
N ALA A 188 -15.02 29.73 -14.75
CA ALA A 188 -15.27 29.99 -16.17
C ALA A 188 -16.04 31.30 -16.38
N GLU A 189 -17.08 31.55 -15.56
CA GLU A 189 -17.83 32.81 -15.55
C GLU A 189 -16.91 34.00 -15.24
N ASP A 190 -16.01 33.88 -14.26
CA ASP A 190 -15.00 34.91 -13.95
C ASP A 190 -14.10 35.20 -15.16
N VAL A 191 -13.66 34.16 -15.88
CA VAL A 191 -12.82 34.31 -17.09
C VAL A 191 -13.58 35.05 -18.18
N GLU A 192 -14.82 34.63 -18.47
CA GLU A 192 -15.66 35.28 -19.49
C GLU A 192 -15.93 36.75 -19.15
N GLY A 193 -16.24 37.04 -17.89
CA GLY A 193 -16.45 38.41 -17.40
C GLY A 193 -15.22 39.30 -17.59
N HIS A 194 -14.03 38.82 -17.20
CA HIS A 194 -12.79 39.58 -17.39
C HIS A 194 -12.41 39.74 -18.87
N LEU A 195 -12.66 38.73 -19.71
CA LEU A 195 -12.40 38.83 -21.15
C LEU A 195 -13.33 39.83 -21.84
N ASN A 196 -14.61 39.88 -21.46
CA ASN A 196 -15.57 40.85 -21.99
C ASN A 196 -15.19 42.30 -21.65
N VAL A 197 -14.59 42.53 -20.48
CA VAL A 197 -14.07 43.85 -20.05
C VAL A 197 -12.66 44.12 -20.62
N ASN A 198 -12.07 43.17 -21.35
CA ASN A 198 -10.69 43.19 -21.85
C ASN A 198 -9.63 43.32 -20.73
N ASP A 199 -9.94 42.85 -19.51
CA ASP A 199 -8.98 42.78 -18.41
C ASP A 199 -8.22 41.46 -18.44
N LEU A 200 -7.14 41.46 -19.22
CA LEU A 200 -6.37 40.25 -19.51
C LEU A 200 -5.71 39.64 -18.25
N ARG A 201 -5.26 40.45 -17.29
CA ARG A 201 -4.44 39.95 -16.17
C ARG A 201 -5.21 39.01 -15.25
N PRO A 202 -6.41 39.35 -14.74
CA PRO A 202 -7.24 38.43 -13.96
C PRO A 202 -7.78 37.27 -14.79
N ALA A 203 -8.15 37.50 -16.06
CA ALA A 203 -8.60 36.45 -16.97
C ALA A 203 -7.54 35.33 -17.10
N TYR A 204 -6.28 35.68 -17.39
CA TYR A 204 -5.20 34.69 -17.49
C TYR A 204 -4.86 34.02 -16.14
N ARG A 205 -5.02 34.72 -15.00
CA ARG A 205 -4.86 34.12 -13.66
C ARG A 205 -5.93 33.06 -13.39
N ALA A 206 -7.18 33.33 -13.77
CA ALA A 206 -8.29 32.39 -13.62
C ALA A 206 -8.15 31.22 -14.62
N LEU A 207 -7.77 31.48 -15.87
CA LEU A 207 -7.45 30.46 -16.88
C LEU A 207 -6.34 29.50 -16.40
N LYS A 208 -5.31 30.03 -15.74
CA LYS A 208 -4.22 29.22 -15.17
C LYS A 208 -4.70 28.28 -14.05
N LYS A 209 -5.77 28.66 -13.33
CA LYS A 209 -6.40 27.81 -12.29
C LYS A 209 -7.32 26.74 -12.91
N LEU A 210 -7.98 27.05 -14.04
CA LEU A 210 -8.78 26.07 -14.81
C LEU A 210 -7.90 25.00 -15.46
N ARG A 211 -6.73 25.41 -15.95
CA ARG A 211 -5.79 24.49 -16.58
C ARG A 211 -5.35 23.40 -15.60
N SER A 212 -5.47 22.15 -16.04
CA SER A 212 -4.95 21.01 -15.29
C SER A 212 -3.43 21.16 -15.09
N LYS A 213 -2.92 20.75 -13.92
CA LYS A 213 -1.48 20.58 -13.76
C LYS A 213 -1.03 19.55 -14.79
N SER A 214 -0.11 19.96 -15.67
CA SER A 214 0.51 19.02 -16.60
C SER A 214 1.09 17.86 -15.79
N PRO A 215 0.83 16.61 -16.19
CA PRO A 215 1.37 15.47 -15.47
C PRO A 215 2.88 15.63 -15.39
N SER A 216 3.44 15.40 -14.20
CA SER A 216 4.89 15.28 -14.06
C SER A 216 5.32 14.13 -14.99
N ARG A 217 6.10 14.44 -16.03
CA ARG A 217 6.70 13.41 -16.87
C ARG A 217 7.60 12.57 -15.96
N ALA A 218 7.34 11.26 -15.89
CA ALA A 218 8.28 10.34 -15.25
C ALA A 218 9.62 10.49 -15.99
N SER A 219 10.66 10.93 -15.28
CA SER A 219 11.87 11.46 -15.92
C SER A 219 12.94 10.41 -16.22
N ALA A 220 12.80 9.17 -15.74
CA ALA A 220 13.80 8.13 -15.97
C ALA A 220 13.23 6.71 -15.86
N ILE A 221 13.64 5.84 -16.78
CA ILE A 221 13.35 4.40 -16.81
C ILE A 221 14.67 3.64 -16.58
N ARG A 222 14.61 2.46 -15.96
CA ARG A 222 15.80 1.65 -15.70
C ARG A 222 16.13 0.76 -16.90
N ALA A 223 17.36 0.84 -17.40
CA ALA A 223 17.88 -0.05 -18.43
C ALA A 223 18.17 -1.45 -17.88
N ALA A 224 18.43 -2.41 -18.78
CA ALA A 224 18.70 -3.81 -18.44
C ALA A 224 19.97 -3.99 -17.60
N ASP A 225 20.95 -3.11 -17.80
CA ASP A 225 22.20 -2.97 -17.04
C ASP A 225 22.01 -2.35 -15.64
N GLY A 226 20.81 -1.85 -15.33
CA GLY A 226 20.47 -1.20 -14.07
C GLY A 226 20.69 0.31 -14.02
N LEU A 227 21.20 0.93 -15.11
CA LEU A 227 21.39 2.38 -15.23
C LEU A 227 20.06 3.10 -15.48
N LEU A 228 20.00 4.39 -15.16
CA LEU A 228 18.82 5.23 -15.36
C LEU A 228 18.90 5.93 -16.72
N VAL A 229 17.95 5.63 -17.60
CA VAL A 229 17.77 6.24 -18.91
C VAL A 229 16.71 7.33 -18.79
N SER A 230 17.14 8.58 -18.81
CA SER A 230 16.28 9.75 -18.78
C SER A 230 15.92 10.28 -20.16
N ASP A 231 16.68 9.90 -21.18
CA ASP A 231 16.48 10.37 -22.55
C ASP A 231 15.24 9.73 -23.21
N MET A 232 14.53 10.50 -24.03
CA MET A 232 13.25 10.08 -24.64
C MET A 232 13.44 8.91 -25.62
N ASP A 233 14.49 8.96 -26.44
CA ASP A 233 14.77 7.92 -27.42
C ASP A 233 15.28 6.64 -26.74
N GLY A 234 16.14 6.80 -25.74
CA GLY A 234 16.58 5.68 -24.89
C GLY A 234 15.43 5.01 -24.13
N GLN A 235 14.47 5.79 -23.63
CA GLN A 235 13.25 5.24 -23.01
C GLN A 235 12.44 4.44 -24.03
N MET A 236 12.22 4.97 -25.24
CA MET A 236 11.47 4.29 -26.29
C MET A 236 12.13 2.96 -26.69
N PHE A 237 13.45 2.97 -26.89
CA PHE A 237 14.21 1.78 -27.22
C PHE A 237 14.11 0.72 -26.13
N ARG A 238 14.19 1.13 -24.85
CA ARG A 238 14.00 0.23 -23.72
C ARG A 238 12.59 -0.36 -23.65
N TRP A 239 11.56 0.40 -24.00
CA TRP A 239 10.19 -0.10 -24.09
C TRP A 239 10.05 -1.13 -25.23
N VAL A 240 10.61 -0.86 -26.41
CA VAL A 240 10.60 -1.79 -27.55
C VAL A 240 11.30 -3.10 -27.18
N GLU A 241 12.47 -3.02 -26.56
CA GLU A 241 13.22 -4.19 -26.08
C GLU A 241 12.41 -5.01 -25.06
N TYR A 242 11.86 -4.34 -24.04
CA TYR A 242 11.06 -5.00 -23.00
C TYR A 242 9.80 -5.67 -23.56
N PHE A 243 9.06 -4.99 -24.44
CA PHE A 243 7.86 -5.57 -25.06
C PHE A 243 8.21 -6.69 -26.04
N GLY A 244 9.30 -6.55 -26.81
CA GLY A 244 9.79 -7.61 -27.69
C GLY A 244 10.10 -8.90 -26.92
N GLN A 245 10.78 -8.79 -25.77
CA GLN A 245 11.04 -9.91 -24.87
C GLN A 245 9.76 -10.50 -24.27
N LEU A 246 8.76 -9.66 -24.00
CA LEU A 246 7.49 -10.10 -23.41
C LEU A 246 6.68 -11.00 -24.37
N PHE A 247 6.81 -10.80 -25.68
CA PHE A 247 6.06 -11.53 -26.71
C PHE A 247 6.83 -12.65 -27.40
N THR A 248 8.13 -12.82 -27.12
CA THR A 248 8.96 -13.93 -27.65
C THR A 248 9.01 -15.14 -26.73
N VAL A 249 8.43 -15.07 -25.52
CA VAL A 249 8.28 -16.24 -24.66
C VAL A 249 7.06 -17.03 -25.16
N ASP A 250 7.30 -18.21 -25.72
CA ASP A 250 6.22 -19.12 -26.11
C ASP A 250 5.28 -19.39 -24.91
N PRO A 251 3.95 -19.42 -25.13
CA PRO A 251 3.03 -19.85 -24.09
C PRO A 251 3.45 -21.26 -23.64
N PRO A 252 3.50 -21.55 -22.33
CA PRO A 252 3.95 -22.86 -21.86
C PRO A 252 3.04 -23.95 -22.44
N ILE A 253 3.56 -24.70 -23.43
CA ILE A 253 2.91 -25.85 -24.03
C ILE A 253 3.14 -27.03 -23.07
N GLU A 254 2.40 -27.06 -21.96
CA GLU A 254 2.25 -28.32 -21.23
C GLU A 254 1.33 -29.20 -22.07
N GLN A 255 1.91 -30.28 -22.62
CA GLN A 255 1.19 -31.33 -23.31
C GLN A 255 0.06 -31.84 -22.41
N LEU A 256 -1.18 -31.64 -22.84
CA LEU A 256 -2.36 -32.28 -22.26
C LEU A 256 -2.25 -33.79 -22.52
N HIS A 257 -1.51 -34.50 -21.68
CA HIS A 257 -1.58 -35.95 -21.63
C HIS A 257 -3.00 -36.32 -21.23
N THR A 258 -3.73 -36.84 -22.22
CA THR A 258 -5.06 -37.40 -22.08
C THR A 258 -4.93 -38.73 -21.33
N ILE A 259 -5.32 -38.74 -20.05
CA ILE A 259 -5.89 -39.90 -19.34
C ILE A 259 -6.95 -39.37 -18.37
#